data_AF-A0A3B1DJK5-F1
#
_entry.id   AF-A0A3B1DJK5-F1
#
_cell.length_a   1.000
_cell.length_b   1.000
_cell.length_c   1.000
_cell.angle_alpha   90.00
_cell.angle_beta   90.00
_cell.angle_gamma   90.00
#
_symmetry.space_group_name_H-M   'P 1'
#
loop_
_entity.id
_entity.type
_entity.pdbx_description
1 polymer ?
#
loop_
_entity_poly.entity_id
_entity_poly.type
_entity_poly.pdbx_seq_one_letter_code
_entity_poly.pdbx_strand_id
1 'polypeptide(L)'
;MLNTLDISTSGLVAQRQWMNTIASNIANVRTTRDENGNVSPFQRRFVTFSAQEQSKNKNGAAGVAVEIQVDTESKPQLLYQPNHPDANAEGFVAFPNIQMIEEFTN
;
A
#
# COMPACT_ATOMS: atom_id res chain seq x y z
N MET A 1 1.06 -13.97 28.61
CA MET A 1 1.24 -12.59 29.09
C MET A 1 2.06 -11.88 28.03
N LEU A 2 1.48 -10.96 27.25
CA LEU A 2 2.27 -9.95 26.55
C LEU A 2 2.81 -8.94 27.56
N ASN A 3 4.12 -8.74 27.59
CA ASN A 3 4.71 -7.65 28.36
C ASN A 3 4.58 -6.33 27.58
N THR A 4 4.76 -5.19 28.25
CA THR A 4 4.81 -3.87 27.61
C THR A 4 5.83 -3.79 26.46
N LEU A 5 6.89 -4.60 26.56
CA LEU A 5 7.88 -4.80 25.50
C LEU A 5 7.25 -5.41 24.24
N ASP A 6 6.41 -6.43 24.37
CA ASP A 6 5.80 -7.12 23.21
C ASP A 6 4.80 -6.22 22.47
N ILE A 7 4.11 -5.34 23.21
CA ILE A 7 3.24 -4.32 22.59
C ILE A 7 4.10 -3.34 21.78
N SER A 8 5.21 -2.88 22.35
CA SER A 8 6.14 -1.98 21.69
C SER A 8 6.79 -2.63 20.46
N THR A 9 7.17 -3.92 20.54
CA THR A 9 7.71 -4.65 19.39
C THR A 9 6.66 -4.84 18.31
N SER A 10 5.40 -5.15 18.67
CA SER A 10 4.30 -5.26 17.70
C SER A 10 4.06 -3.94 16.96
N GLY A 11 4.11 -2.80 17.67
CA GLY A 11 4.01 -1.48 17.05
C GLY A 11 5.17 -1.18 16.10
N LEU A 12 6.40 -1.56 16.45
CA LEU A 12 7.57 -1.37 15.58
C LEU A 12 7.53 -2.26 14.34
N VAL A 13 7.07 -3.51 14.47
CA VAL A 13 6.83 -4.41 13.33
C VAL A 13 5.75 -3.82 12.43
N ALA A 14 4.68 -3.29 13.01
CA ALA A 14 3.59 -2.66 12.28
C ALA A 14 4.07 -1.44 11.48
N GLN A 15 4.87 -0.59 12.11
CA GLN A 15 5.46 0.58 11.44
C GLN A 15 6.43 0.20 10.32
N ARG A 16 7.23 -0.87 10.51
CA ARG A 16 8.08 -1.40 9.43
C ARG A 16 7.24 -1.85 8.24
N GLN A 17 6.09 -2.49 8.50
CA GLN A 17 5.22 -2.94 7.43
C GLN A 17 4.62 -1.76 6.65
N TRP A 18 4.20 -0.71 7.35
CA TRP A 18 3.72 0.52 6.71
C TRP A 18 4.80 1.17 5.83
N MET A 19 6.04 1.30 6.32
CA MET A 19 7.15 1.81 5.51
C MET A 19 7.44 0.95 4.29
N ASN A 20 7.39 -0.38 4.41
CA ASN A 20 7.58 -1.29 3.28
C ASN A 20 6.47 -1.11 2.22
N THR A 21 5.23 -0.92 2.65
CA THR A 21 4.10 -0.66 1.75
C THR A 21 4.28 0.66 0.99
N ILE A 22 4.63 1.75 1.70
CA ILE A 22 4.91 3.04 1.07
C ILE A 22 6.05 2.93 0.06
N ALA A 23 7.15 2.27 0.44
CA ALA A 23 8.29 2.07 -0.44
C ALA A 23 7.90 1.30 -1.70
N SER A 24 7.05 0.27 -1.57
CA SER A 24 6.53 -0.49 -2.71
C SER A 24 5.64 0.36 -3.62
N ASN A 25 4.77 1.20 -3.06
CA ASN A 25 3.93 2.11 -3.84
C ASN A 25 4.78 3.11 -4.62
N ILE A 26 5.76 3.74 -3.98
CA ILE A 26 6.67 4.70 -4.62
C ILE A 26 7.50 4.02 -5.71
N ALA A 27 8.03 2.82 -5.46
CA ALA A 27 8.79 2.07 -6.46
C ALA A 27 7.96 1.74 -7.71
N ASN A 28 6.66 1.49 -7.52
CA ASN A 28 5.76 1.11 -8.61
C ASN A 28 4.92 2.26 -9.18
N VAL A 29 5.16 3.52 -8.79
CA VAL A 29 4.38 4.68 -9.25
C VAL A 29 4.42 4.89 -10.78
N ARG A 30 5.42 4.33 -11.46
CA ARG A 30 5.56 4.38 -12.93
C ARG A 30 5.32 3.03 -13.61
N THR A 31 4.81 2.04 -12.88
CA THR A 31 4.57 0.69 -13.40
C THR A 31 3.21 0.64 -14.11
N THR A 32 3.25 0.59 -15.43
CA THR A 32 2.10 0.55 -16.35
C THR A 32 1.74 -0.88 -16.79
N ARG A 33 2.59 -1.85 -16.47
CA ARG A 33 2.47 -3.24 -16.89
C ARG A 33 2.50 -4.19 -15.70
N ASP A 34 1.71 -5.25 -15.80
CA ASP A 34 1.69 -6.33 -14.81
C ASP A 34 2.82 -7.34 -15.05
N GLU A 35 3.00 -8.29 -14.12
CA GLU A 35 4.00 -9.38 -14.19
C GLU A 35 3.88 -10.21 -15.48
N ASN A 36 2.68 -10.27 -16.06
CA ASN A 36 2.39 -10.98 -17.31
C ASN A 36 2.62 -10.12 -18.57
N GLY A 37 3.05 -8.86 -18.42
CA GLY A 37 3.30 -7.92 -19.52
C GLY A 37 2.05 -7.23 -20.07
N ASN A 38 0.86 -7.51 -19.50
CA ASN A 38 -0.40 -6.88 -19.85
C ASN A 38 -0.44 -5.42 -19.37
N VAL A 39 -1.15 -4.55 -20.10
CA VAL A 39 -1.37 -3.15 -19.72
C VAL A 39 -2.38 -3.09 -18.57
N SER A 40 -1.87 -3.25 -17.35
CA SER A 40 -2.61 -3.11 -16.10
C SER A 40 -1.71 -2.35 -15.12
N PRO A 41 -2.05 -1.10 -14.77
CA PRO A 41 -1.23 -0.32 -13.86
C PRO A 41 -1.22 -0.94 -12.46
N PHE A 42 -0.09 -0.78 -11.77
CA PHE A 42 0.03 -1.20 -10.38
C PHE A 42 -1.09 -0.58 -9.51
N GLN A 43 -1.68 -1.39 -8.64
CA GLN A 43 -2.70 -0.95 -7.70
C GLN A 43 -2.04 -0.57 -6.38
N ARG A 44 -2.34 0.65 -5.91
CA ARG A 44 -1.85 1.18 -4.64
C ARG A 44 -2.25 0.24 -3.50
N ARG A 45 -1.35 0.04 -2.55
CA ARG A 45 -1.63 -0.74 -1.33
C ARG A 45 -1.59 0.16 -0.12
N PHE A 46 -2.47 -0.04 0.85
CA PHE A 46 -2.44 0.71 2.10
C PHE A 46 -2.52 -0.24 3.28
N VAL A 47 -2.16 0.27 4.45
CA VAL A 47 -2.09 -0.52 5.67
C VAL A 47 -3.17 -0.09 6.64
N THR A 48 -3.95 -1.04 7.14
CA THR A 48 -4.93 -0.83 8.19
C THR A 48 -4.41 -1.46 9.49
N PHE A 49 -4.37 -0.66 10.55
CA PHE A 49 -4.00 -1.13 11.88
C PHE A 49 -5.24 -1.53 12.67
N SER A 50 -5.15 -2.66 13.38
CA SER A 50 -6.20 -3.10 14.29
C SER A 50 -5.62 -3.66 15.59
N ALA A 51 -6.43 -3.73 16.64
CA ALA A 51 -6.03 -4.39 17.87
C ALA A 51 -6.03 -5.91 17.65
N GLN A 52 -4.93 -6.58 18.02
CA GLN A 52 -4.85 -8.03 17.94
C GLN A 52 -5.69 -8.69 19.05
N GLU A 53 -7.00 -8.90 18.79
CA GLU A 53 -7.94 -9.38 19.81
C GLU A 53 -7.62 -10.78 20.34
N GLN A 54 -7.05 -11.65 19.50
CA GLN A 54 -6.60 -13.00 19.91
C GLN A 54 -5.45 -12.98 20.92
N SER A 55 -4.76 -11.84 21.07
CA SER A 55 -3.66 -11.65 22.01
C SER A 55 -4.04 -10.70 23.16
N LYS A 56 -5.34 -10.59 23.48
CA LYS A 56 -5.78 -9.88 24.68
C LYS A 56 -5.26 -10.60 25.91
N ASN A 57 -4.38 -9.95 26.64
CA ASN A 57 -3.96 -10.41 27.96
C ASN A 57 -5.15 -10.42 28.94
N LYS A 58 -4.99 -11.13 30.06
CA LYS A 58 -5.89 -11.05 31.22
C LYS A 58 -6.13 -9.61 31.74
N ASN A 59 -5.25 -8.67 31.39
CA ASN A 59 -5.32 -7.25 31.75
C ASN A 59 -5.89 -6.36 30.61
N GLY A 60 -6.43 -6.95 29.53
CA GLY A 60 -7.04 -6.21 28.41
C GLY A 60 -6.06 -5.57 27.41
N ALA A 61 -4.75 -5.67 27.63
CA ALA A 61 -3.75 -5.14 26.70
C ALA A 61 -3.62 -6.04 25.45
N ALA A 62 -3.58 -5.42 24.27
CA ALA A 62 -3.45 -6.07 22.96
C ALA A 62 -2.33 -5.42 22.14
N GLY A 63 -1.62 -6.24 21.34
CA GLY A 63 -0.65 -5.75 20.36
C GLY A 63 -1.31 -5.17 19.11
N VAL A 64 -0.49 -4.69 18.18
CA VAL A 64 -0.93 -4.14 16.89
C VAL A 64 -0.94 -5.24 15.84
N ALA A 65 -2.09 -5.46 15.21
CA ALA A 65 -2.24 -6.25 13.99
C ALA A 65 -2.25 -5.33 12.77
N VAL A 66 -1.78 -5.87 11.65
CA VAL A 66 -1.62 -5.17 10.39
C VAL A 66 -2.29 -5.96 9.29
N GLU A 67 -3.14 -5.28 8.52
CA GLU A 67 -3.69 -5.81 7.29
C GLU A 67 -3.27 -4.91 6.12
N ILE A 68 -2.84 -5.50 5.01
CA ILE A 68 -2.53 -4.78 3.78
C ILE A 68 -3.74 -4.91 2.87
N GLN A 69 -4.28 -3.78 2.44
CA GLN A 69 -5.41 -3.73 1.53
C GLN A 69 -4.96 -3.12 0.20
N VAL A 70 -5.61 -3.53 -0.88
CA VAL A 70 -5.38 -2.98 -2.21
C VAL A 70 -6.48 -1.95 -2.48
N ASP A 71 -6.08 -0.78 -2.96
CA ASP A 71 -7.01 0.26 -3.38
C ASP A 71 -7.66 -0.14 -4.70
N THR A 72 -8.92 -0.55 -4.62
CA THR A 72 -9.77 -0.90 -5.76
C THR A 72 -10.73 0.21 -6.16
N GLU A 73 -10.80 1.29 -5.37
CA GLU A 73 -11.75 2.38 -5.57
C GLU A 73 -11.14 3.51 -6.42
N SER A 74 -9.85 3.77 -6.24
CA SER A 74 -9.12 4.79 -6.99
C SER A 74 -8.97 4.44 -8.46
N LYS A 75 -9.44 5.35 -9.32
CA LYS A 75 -9.19 5.23 -10.77
C LYS A 75 -7.73 5.54 -11.09
N PRO A 76 -7.10 4.80 -12.03
CA PRO A 76 -5.77 5.13 -12.54
C PRO A 76 -5.69 6.55 -13.09
N GLN A 77 -4.53 7.19 -12.95
CA GLN A 77 -4.28 8.51 -13.54
C GLN A 77 -3.96 8.35 -15.02
N LEU A 78 -4.75 9.02 -15.87
CA LEU A 78 -4.53 9.03 -17.32
C LEU A 78 -3.64 10.22 -17.69
N LEU A 79 -2.50 9.94 -18.31
CA LEU A 79 -1.57 10.96 -18.78
C LEU A 79 -1.41 10.87 -20.29
N TYR A 80 -1.57 11.99 -20.99
CA TYR A 80 -1.44 12.06 -22.44
C TYR A 80 0.03 11.97 -22.85
N GLN A 81 0.40 10.85 -23.48
CA GLN A 81 1.74 10.56 -24.00
C GLN A 81 1.63 9.73 -25.30
N PRO A 82 1.37 10.37 -26.45
CA PRO A 82 1.10 9.68 -27.71
C PRO A 82 2.28 8.87 -28.26
N ASN A 83 3.50 9.15 -27.81
CA ASN A 83 4.72 8.42 -28.19
C ASN A 83 5.08 7.28 -27.22
N HIS A 84 4.24 6.98 -26.23
CA HIS A 84 4.52 5.94 -25.25
C HIS A 84 4.07 4.55 -25.76
N PRO A 85 4.86 3.48 -25.56
CA PRO A 85 4.50 2.14 -26.03
C PRO A 85 3.21 1.58 -25.41
N ASP A 86 2.85 2.08 -24.22
CA ASP A 86 1.66 1.66 -23.47
C ASP A 86 0.48 2.63 -23.64
N ALA A 87 0.56 3.55 -24.61
CA ALA A 87 -0.54 4.46 -24.89
C ALA A 87 -1.70 3.72 -25.54
N ASN A 88 -2.92 4.07 -25.15
CA ASN A 88 -4.13 3.61 -25.81
C ASN A 88 -4.29 4.28 -27.20
N ALA A 89 -5.34 3.91 -27.94
CA ALA A 89 -5.62 4.45 -29.27
C ALA A 89 -5.78 6.00 -29.32
N GLU A 90 -6.06 6.62 -28.18
CA GLU A 90 -6.23 8.07 -28.03
C GLU A 90 -4.94 8.77 -27.56
N GLY A 91 -3.86 8.01 -27.27
CA GLY A 91 -2.57 8.54 -26.82
C GLY A 91 -2.44 8.69 -25.30
N PHE A 92 -3.35 8.13 -24.51
CA PHE A 92 -3.30 8.16 -23.04
C PHE A 92 -2.66 6.91 -22.46
N VAL A 93 -1.85 7.09 -21.40
CA VAL A 93 -1.24 6.03 -20.60
C VAL A 93 -1.86 6.02 -19.22
N ALA A 94 -2.26 4.85 -18.75
CA ALA A 94 -2.78 4.66 -17.40
C ALA A 94 -1.62 4.43 -16.41
N PHE A 95 -1.49 5.32 -15.43
CA PHE A 95 -0.55 5.21 -14.34
C PHE A 95 -1.28 4.89 -13.02
N PRO A 96 -0.60 4.22 -12.08
CA PRO A 96 -1.08 4.06 -10.70
C PRO A 96 -1.48 5.39 -10.06
N ASN A 97 -2.57 5.40 -9.31
CA ASN A 97 -2.99 6.57 -8.53
C ASN A 97 -2.23 6.64 -7.19
N ILE A 98 -0.96 7.02 -7.25
CA ILE A 98 -0.08 7.09 -6.07
C ILE A 98 0.47 8.50 -5.97
N GLN A 99 0.21 9.16 -4.84
CA GLN A 99 0.70 10.49 -4.55
C GLN A 99 1.65 10.42 -3.35
N MET A 100 2.93 10.74 -3.57
CA MET A 100 3.97 10.62 -2.54
C MET A 100 3.61 11.33 -1.23
N ILE A 101 2.97 12.50 -1.28
CA ILE A 101 2.60 13.26 -0.09
C ILE A 101 1.51 12.54 0.72
N GLU A 102 0.55 11.91 0.03
CA GLU A 102 -0.53 11.18 0.68
C GLU A 102 -0.04 9.88 1.31
N GLU A 103 0.94 9.20 0.70
CA GLU A 103 1.49 7.94 1.20
C GLU A 103 2.07 8.04 2.62
N PHE A 104 2.63 9.19 3.01
CA PHE A 104 3.21 9.38 4.35
C PHE A 104 2.22 9.95 5.37
N THR A 105 1.04 10.39 4.94
CA THR A 105 0.10 11.15 5.79
C THR A 105 -1.16 10.37 6.15
N ASN A 106 -1.58 9.44 5.28
CA ASN A 106 -2.85 8.71 5.39
C ASN A 106 -2.63 7.28 5.88
#